data_AF-A0A9E0WQX9-F1
#
_entry.id   AF-A0A9E0WQX9-F1
#
_cell.length_a   1.000
_cell.length_b   1.000
_cell.length_c   1.000
_cell.angle_alpha   90.00
_cell.angle_beta   90.00
_cell.angle_gamma   90.00
#
_symmetry.space_group_name_H-M   'P 1'
#
loop_
_entity.id
_entity.type
_entity.pdbx_description
1 polymer ?
#
loop_
_entity_poly.entity_id
_entity_poly.type
_entity_poly.pdbx_seq_one_letter_code
_entity_poly.pdbx_strand_id
1 'polypeptide(L)' 'MANDTATLPPLKDVAHSQSNELWDVIALLEGAQMMPFENQGESGERLIRQAIEKIQAIQKAFDPYI' A
#
# COMPACT_ATOMS: atom_id res chain seq x y z
N MET A 1 -11.62 1.94 39.84
CA MET A 1 -10.66 1.67 38.77
C MET A 1 -11.28 0.59 37.88
N ALA A 2 -11.91 0.98 36.78
CA ALA A 2 -12.48 0.03 35.83
C ALA A 2 -11.38 -0.44 34.89
N ASN A 3 -11.14 -1.75 34.84
CA ASN A 3 -10.33 -2.39 33.81
C ASN A 3 -11.17 -2.43 32.53
N ASP A 4 -11.05 -1.40 31.70
CA ASP A 4 -11.56 -1.43 30.33
C ASP A 4 -10.60 -2.28 29.48
N THR A 5 -10.75 -3.60 29.53
CA THR A 5 -10.35 -4.42 28.38
C THR A 5 -11.36 -4.15 27.28
N ALA A 6 -11.16 -3.05 26.55
CA ALA A 6 -11.83 -2.79 25.30
C ALA A 6 -11.54 -3.98 24.39
N THR A 7 -12.55 -4.85 24.23
CA THR A 7 -12.48 -6.00 23.33
C THR A 7 -12.08 -5.47 21.96
N LEU A 8 -10.84 -5.73 21.55
CA LEU A 8 -10.35 -5.26 20.26
C LEU A 8 -11.28 -5.85 19.18
N PRO A 9 -11.75 -5.03 18.22
CA PRO A 9 -12.59 -5.52 17.13
C PRO A 9 -11.84 -6.62 16.38
N PRO A 10 -12.53 -7.68 15.92
CA PRO A 10 -11.89 -8.75 15.20
C PRO A 10 -11.26 -8.21 13.91
N LEU A 11 -10.13 -8.78 13.48
CA LEU A 11 -9.33 -8.27 12.36
C LEU A 11 -10.15 -7.99 11.09
N LYS A 12 -11.18 -8.79 10.80
CA LYS A 12 -12.09 -8.59 9.67
C LYS A 12 -12.87 -7.27 9.69
N ASP A 13 -13.06 -6.67 10.88
CA ASP A 13 -13.84 -5.43 11.08
C ASP A 13 -12.93 -4.19 11.05
N VAL A 14 -11.60 -4.38 11.12
CA VAL A 14 -10.58 -3.31 10.99
C VAL A 14 -9.74 -3.45 9.71
N ALA A 15 -9.76 -4.62 9.07
CA ALA A 15 -9.09 -4.86 7.80
C ALA A 15 -9.92 -4.23 6.68
N HIS A 16 -9.45 -3.09 6.17
CA HIS A 16 -9.99 -2.55 4.93
C HIS A 16 -9.68 -3.51 3.78
N SER A 17 -10.61 -3.70 2.85
CA SER A 17 -10.42 -4.61 1.70
C SER A 17 -9.19 -4.25 0.86
N GLN A 18 -8.82 -2.97 0.86
CA GLN A 18 -7.66 -2.46 0.16
C GLN A 18 -6.32 -2.65 0.90
N SER A 19 -6.32 -3.16 2.15
CA SER A 19 -5.08 -3.54 2.84
C SER A 19 -4.29 -4.59 2.04
N ASN A 20 -4.97 -5.44 1.29
CA ASN A 20 -4.32 -6.42 0.42
C ASN A 20 -3.60 -5.77 -0.77
N GLU A 21 -4.03 -4.59 -1.20
CA GLU A 21 -3.41 -3.87 -2.31
C GLU A 21 -2.04 -3.27 -1.95
N LEU A 22 -1.71 -3.19 -0.66
CA LEU A 22 -0.36 -2.84 -0.21
C LEU A 22 0.68 -3.87 -0.65
N TRP A 23 0.31 -5.14 -0.79
CA TRP A 23 1.21 -6.17 -1.32
C TRP A 23 1.55 -5.94 -2.78
N ASP A 24 0.61 -5.39 -3.57
CA ASP A 24 0.89 -5.00 -4.96
C ASP A 24 1.89 -3.84 -5.03
N VAL A 25 1.80 -2.88 -4.10
CA VAL A 25 2.76 -1.78 -3.98
C VAL A 25 4.16 -2.33 -3.68
N ILE A 26 4.27 -3.26 -2.72
CA ILE A 26 5.55 -3.89 -2.37
C ILE A 26 6.11 -4.65 -3.58
N ALA A 27 5.30 -5.43 -4.28
CA ALA A 27 5.73 -6.18 -5.47
C ALA A 27 6.24 -5.25 -6.60
N LEU A 28 5.60 -4.09 -6.79
CA LEU A 28 6.04 -3.09 -7.77
C LEU A 28 7.39 -2.47 -7.39
N LEU A 29 7.60 -2.16 -6.10
CA LEU A 29 8.86 -1.61 -5.60
C LEU A 29 10.00 -2.63 -5.64
N GLU A 30 9.72 -3.89 -5.29
CA GLU A 30 10.69 -4.99 -5.42
C GLU A 30 11.06 -5.23 -6.88
N GLY A 31 10.07 -5.23 -7.78
CA GLY A 31 10.31 -5.31 -9.22
C GLY A 31 11.16 -4.15 -9.74
N ALA A 32 10.94 -2.93 -9.24
CA ALA A 32 11.75 -1.77 -9.58
C ALA A 32 13.20 -1.89 -9.08
N GLN A 33 13.41 -2.48 -7.89
CA GLN A 33 14.74 -2.69 -7.31
C GLN A 33 15.54 -3.76 -8.05
N MET A 34 14.86 -4.78 -8.59
CA MET A 34 15.50 -5.88 -9.32
C MET A 34 15.77 -5.57 -10.80
N MET A 35 15.22 -4.47 -11.34
CA MET A 35 15.46 -4.07 -12.72
C MET A 35 16.64 -3.11 -12.85
N PRO A 36 17.59 -3.36 -13.76
CA PRO A 36 18.62 -2.38 -14.06
C PRO A 36 17.99 -1.12 -14.67
N PHE A 37 18.32 0.05 -14.12
CA PHE A 37 17.96 1.37 -14.67
C PHE A 37 18.66 1.69 -16.01
N GLU A 38 19.13 0.68 -16.73
CA GLU A 38 19.97 0.82 -17.91
C GLU A 38 19.23 1.36 -19.14
N ASN A 39 17.90 1.24 -19.17
CA ASN A 39 17.06 1.86 -20.20
C ASN A 39 16.36 3.11 -19.66
N GLN A 40 17.09 4.23 -19.64
CA GLN A 40 16.60 5.61 -19.71
C GLN A 40 15.09 5.83 -19.37
N GLY A 41 14.67 5.52 -18.14
CA GLY A 41 13.33 5.84 -17.62
C GLY A 41 12.18 4.86 -17.88
N GLU A 42 12.35 3.75 -18.61
CA GLU A 42 11.17 2.97 -19.09
C GLU A 42 10.69 1.82 -18.20
N SER A 43 11.56 1.15 -17.43
CA SER A 43 11.17 -0.06 -16.68
C SER A 43 11.01 0.18 -15.17
N GLY A 44 12.10 0.51 -14.46
CA GLY A 44 12.08 0.72 -13.01
C GLY A 44 11.32 1.98 -12.57
N GLU A 45 11.52 3.11 -13.25
CA GLU A 45 10.81 4.36 -12.94
C GLU A 45 9.30 4.24 -13.18
N ARG A 46 8.88 3.51 -14.21
CA ARG A 46 7.47 3.22 -14.48
C ARG A 46 6.84 2.40 -13.35
N LEU A 47 7.54 1.39 -12.83
CA LEU A 47 7.06 0.58 -11.71
C LEU A 47 6.95 1.42 -10.43
N ILE A 48 7.90 2.33 -10.18
CA ILE A 48 7.83 3.28 -9.06
C ILE A 48 6.62 4.21 -9.20
N ARG A 49 6.37 4.75 -10.41
CA ARG A 49 5.20 5.61 -10.66
C ARG A 49 3.89 4.86 -10.40
N GLN A 50 3.79 3.62 -10.86
CA GLN A 50 2.63 2.76 -10.60
C GLN A 50 2.45 2.48 -9.11
N ALA A 51 3.55 2.25 -8.37
CA ALA A 51 3.50 2.07 -6.92
C ALA A 51 2.98 3.33 -6.20
N ILE A 52 3.41 4.52 -6.64
CA ILE A 52 2.94 5.81 -6.11
C ILE A 52 1.45 6.02 -6.39
N GLU A 53 0.98 5.76 -7.61
CA GLU A 53 -0.44 5.89 -7.95
C GLU A 53 -1.31 4.94 -7.11
N LYS A 54 -0.87 3.69 -6.92
CA LYS A 54 -1.58 2.71 -6.10
C LYS A 54 -1.62 3.11 -4.62
N ILE A 55 -0.49 3.58 -4.05
CA ILE A 55 -0.47 3.96 -2.63
C ILE A 55 -1.35 5.19 -2.36
N GLN A 56 -1.43 6.13 -3.30
CA GLN A 56 -2.35 7.28 -3.22
C GLN A 56 -3.81 6.85 -3.29
N ALA A 57 -4.16 5.89 -4.15
CA ALA A 57 -5.50 5.33 -4.22
C ALA A 57 -5.91 4.62 -2.92
N ILE A 58 -4.99 3.86 -2.33
CA ILE A 58 -5.17 3.21 -1.02
C ILE A 58 -5.37 4.28 0.05
N GLN A 59 -4.48 5.28 0.15
CA GLN A 59 -4.60 6.37 1.11
C GLN A 59 -5.97 7.06 1.05
N LYS A 60 -6.46 7.37 -0.15
CA LYS A 60 -7.76 8.02 -0.36
C LYS A 60 -8.95 7.16 0.10
N ALA A 61 -8.83 5.84 0.07
CA ALA A 61 -9.90 4.97 0.55
C ALA A 61 -9.90 4.78 2.06
N PHE A 62 -8.72 4.84 2.69
CA PHE A 62 -8.59 4.82 4.14
C PHE A 62 -8.95 6.17 4.77
N ASP A 63 -8.69 7.28 4.08
CA ASP A 63 -9.10 8.62 4.48
C ASP A 63 -9.47 9.47 3.25
N PRO A 64 -10.77 9.63 2.93
CA PRO A 64 -11.22 10.38 1.77
C PRO A 64 -11.13 11.91 1.93
N TYR A 65 -10.71 12.41 3.10
CA TYR A 65 -10.65 13.85 3.42
C TYR A 65 -9.23 14.44 3.41
N ILE A 66 -8.21 13.69 2.97
CA ILE A 66 -6.85 14.18 2.71
C ILE A 66 -6.79 14.92 1.37
#